data_AF-A0A962V2R8-F1
#
_entry.id   AF-A0A962V2R8-F1
#
_cell.length_a   1.000
_cell.length_b   1.000
_cell.length_c   1.000
_cell.angle_alpha   90.00
_cell.angle_beta   90.00
_cell.angle_gamma   90.00
#
_symmetry.space_group_name_H-M   'P 1'
#
loop_
_entity.id
_entity.type
_entity.pdbx_description
1 polymer ?
#
loop_
_entity_poly.entity_id
_entity_poly.type
_entity_poly.pdbx_seq_one_letter_code
_entity_poly.pdbx_strand_id
1 'polypeptide(L)'
;QVYVRNKGKQAKECGMRSSEHRLPASTTQDELLALIKQLNTDPAVNGILVQLPLPAHIDSKLVLNSIDPAKDVDGFHPINVGLLAIGEQAMVPCTPLGCLMLLQNQLQDLSGANALVLGRSNIVGKPMALLLLAQNCTVTIAHSRTRDLPEQCRRADILVAAVGRPQMVPGDWIKPGATVIDVGINRIETETGKTRLVGDVDFASAEPVAGAITPVPGGVGPMTIACLLHNTLTATRRQHQLS
;
A
#
# COMPACT_ATOMS: atom_id res chain seq x y z
N GLN A 1 2.57 12.33 11.94
CA GLN A 1 2.35 11.94 13.35
C GLN A 1 1.04 11.16 13.59
N VAL A 2 -0.11 11.56 13.04
CA VAL A 2 -1.40 10.83 13.21
C VAL A 2 -1.32 9.36 12.78
N TYR A 3 -0.65 9.08 11.66
CA TYR A 3 -0.54 7.72 11.12
C TYR A 3 0.24 6.75 12.03
N VAL A 4 1.40 7.17 12.56
CA VAL A 4 2.21 6.37 13.50
C VAL A 4 1.48 6.16 14.82
N ARG A 5 0.79 7.18 15.33
CA ARG A 5 -0.02 7.07 16.55
C ARG A 5 -1.12 6.00 16.43
N ASN A 6 -1.80 5.95 15.27
CA ASN A 6 -2.85 4.96 15.03
C ASN A 6 -2.28 3.53 14.96
N LYS A 7 -1.10 3.35 14.33
CA LYS A 7 -0.39 2.05 14.30
C LYS A 7 -0.11 1.53 15.71
N GLY A 8 0.48 2.37 16.57
CA GLY A 8 0.80 1.97 17.96
C GLY A 8 -0.44 1.67 18.81
N LYS A 9 -1.55 2.39 18.58
CA LYS A 9 -2.83 2.10 19.26
C LYS A 9 -3.40 0.74 18.85
N GLN A 10 -3.50 0.49 17.54
CA GLN A 10 -4.08 -0.76 17.03
C GLN A 10 -3.20 -1.98 17.33
N ALA A 11 -1.86 -1.81 17.31
CA ALA A 11 -0.95 -2.87 17.75
C ALA A 11 -1.25 -3.32 19.19
N LYS A 12 -1.46 -2.36 20.11
CA LYS A 12 -1.83 -2.66 21.50
C LYS A 12 -3.20 -3.34 21.59
N GLU A 13 -4.18 -2.89 20.83
CA GLU A 13 -5.52 -3.51 20.76
C GLU A 13 -5.45 -4.96 20.27
N CYS A 14 -4.52 -5.29 19.36
CA CYS A 14 -4.25 -6.64 18.89
C CYS A 14 -3.31 -7.46 19.81
N GLY A 15 -2.92 -6.94 20.98
CA GLY A 15 -2.02 -7.64 21.91
C GLY A 15 -0.55 -7.68 21.47
N MET A 16 -0.17 -6.87 20.48
CA MET A 16 1.21 -6.78 19.99
C MET A 16 2.03 -5.77 20.80
N ARG A 17 3.31 -6.08 21.02
CA ARG A 17 4.27 -5.10 21.55
C ARG A 17 4.66 -4.14 20.43
N SER A 18 4.61 -2.84 20.71
CA SER A 18 5.00 -1.79 19.78
C SER A 18 5.96 -0.83 20.48
N SER A 19 7.17 -0.72 19.92
CA SER A 19 8.17 0.30 20.28
C SER A 19 8.20 1.37 19.19
N GLU A 20 8.34 2.64 19.60
CA GLU A 20 8.48 3.77 18.68
C GLU A 20 9.81 4.48 18.94
N HIS A 21 10.64 4.59 17.91
CA HIS A 21 11.90 5.34 17.95
C HIS A 21 11.72 6.68 17.23
N ARG A 22 11.54 7.76 18.00
CA ARG A 22 11.42 9.12 17.46
C ARG A 22 12.80 9.78 17.40
N LEU A 23 13.41 9.71 16.23
CA LEU A 23 14.74 10.29 15.98
C LEU A 23 14.62 11.74 15.49
N PRO A 24 15.53 12.65 15.89
CA PRO A 24 15.53 14.04 15.42
C PRO A 24 15.82 14.11 13.92
N ALA A 25 15.36 15.17 13.25
CA ALA A 25 15.64 15.39 11.83
C ALA A 25 17.15 15.53 11.52
N SER A 26 17.98 15.85 12.52
CA SER A 26 19.43 15.92 12.41
C SER A 26 20.14 14.57 12.48
N THR A 27 19.42 13.47 12.73
CA THR A 27 20.01 12.12 12.83
C THR A 27 20.76 11.79 11.55
N THR A 28 21.98 11.28 11.69
CA THR A 28 22.83 10.87 10.58
C THR A 28 22.37 9.53 10.01
N GLN A 29 22.80 9.22 8.80
CA GLN A 29 22.52 7.93 8.18
C GLN A 29 23.09 6.76 9.00
N ASP A 30 24.31 6.91 9.52
CA ASP A 30 24.99 5.87 10.29
C ASP A 30 24.28 5.57 11.63
N GLU A 31 23.78 6.61 12.31
CA GLU A 31 22.98 6.44 13.54
C GLU A 31 21.68 5.66 13.27
N LEU A 32 20.99 5.96 12.16
CA LEU A 32 19.78 5.23 11.78
C LEU A 32 20.08 3.78 11.39
N LEU A 33 21.15 3.55 10.64
CA LEU A 33 21.58 2.19 10.26
C LEU A 33 22.01 1.36 11.48
N ALA A 34 22.67 1.99 12.46
CA ALA A 34 23.04 1.34 13.72
C ALA A 34 21.80 0.89 14.50
N LEU A 35 20.76 1.73 14.57
CA LEU A 35 19.48 1.36 15.18
C LEU A 35 18.82 0.19 14.46
N ILE A 36 18.76 0.22 13.11
CA ILE A 36 18.17 -0.88 12.34
C ILE A 36 18.94 -2.18 12.57
N LYS A 37 20.28 -2.12 12.61
CA LYS A 37 21.11 -3.28 12.94
C LYS A 37 20.76 -3.85 14.32
N GLN A 38 20.60 -3.01 15.33
CA GLN A 38 20.18 -3.44 16.67
C GLN A 38 18.82 -4.15 16.63
N LEU A 39 17.83 -3.57 15.94
CA LEU A 39 16.48 -4.14 15.82
C LEU A 39 16.46 -5.45 15.02
N ASN A 40 17.31 -5.57 13.99
CA ASN A 40 17.47 -6.81 13.24
C ASN A 40 17.98 -7.95 14.14
N THR A 41 18.93 -7.67 15.02
CA THR A 41 19.51 -8.70 15.91
C THR A 41 18.66 -8.99 17.15
N ASP A 42 17.70 -8.15 17.48
CA ASP A 42 16.84 -8.35 18.66
C ASP A 42 15.78 -9.44 18.40
N PRO A 43 15.84 -10.60 19.09
CA PRO A 43 14.86 -11.68 18.91
C PRO A 43 13.45 -11.32 19.41
N ALA A 44 13.30 -10.25 20.20
CA ALA A 44 11.99 -9.77 20.63
C ALA A 44 11.30 -8.88 19.58
N VAL A 45 12.00 -8.50 18.51
CA VAL A 45 11.48 -7.68 17.41
C VAL A 45 11.19 -8.58 16.20
N ASN A 46 9.92 -8.74 15.84
CA ASN A 46 9.53 -9.53 14.66
C ASN A 46 9.27 -8.67 13.41
N GLY A 47 9.07 -7.37 13.57
CA GLY A 47 8.72 -6.46 12.48
C GLY A 47 9.34 -5.09 12.65
N ILE A 48 9.90 -4.55 11.56
CA ILE A 48 10.52 -3.24 11.49
C ILE A 48 9.83 -2.44 10.39
N LEU A 49 9.41 -1.22 10.73
CA LEU A 49 8.84 -0.28 9.78
C LEU A 49 9.53 1.07 9.92
N VAL A 50 10.01 1.59 8.79
CA VAL A 50 10.60 2.94 8.70
C VAL A 50 9.59 3.86 8.04
N GLN A 51 9.20 4.93 8.75
CA GLN A 51 8.24 5.91 8.22
C GLN A 51 8.91 6.81 7.16
N LEU A 52 8.36 6.81 5.95
CA LEU A 52 8.77 7.70 4.86
C LEU A 52 7.90 8.98 4.80
N PRO A 53 8.41 10.07 4.16
CA PRO A 53 9.78 10.24 3.65
C PRO A 53 10.80 10.49 4.78
N LEU A 54 12.06 10.09 4.55
CA LEU A 54 13.18 10.43 5.42
C LEU A 54 13.74 11.84 5.09
N PRO A 55 14.51 12.46 5.99
CA PRO A 55 15.28 13.67 5.68
C PRO A 55 16.15 13.50 4.42
N ALA A 56 16.32 14.58 3.66
CA ALA A 56 16.97 14.55 2.35
C ALA A 56 18.43 14.06 2.36
N HIS A 57 19.13 14.16 3.50
CA HIS A 57 20.51 13.69 3.65
C HIS A 57 20.62 12.18 3.95
N ILE A 58 19.51 11.45 4.05
CA ILE A 58 19.49 10.01 4.30
C ILE A 58 19.03 9.26 3.05
N ASP A 59 19.83 8.29 2.60
CA ASP A 59 19.43 7.39 1.53
C ASP A 59 18.36 6.39 2.02
N SER A 60 17.11 6.66 1.66
CA SER A 60 15.98 5.78 2.01
C SER A 60 16.12 4.38 1.43
N LYS A 61 16.77 4.21 0.28
CA LYS A 61 16.97 2.88 -0.33
C LYS A 61 17.95 2.06 0.50
N LEU A 62 19.05 2.67 0.93
CA LEU A 62 20.02 2.01 1.81
C LEU A 62 19.38 1.60 3.13
N VAL A 63 18.58 2.50 3.72
CA VAL A 63 17.84 2.24 4.97
C VAL A 63 16.89 1.06 4.83
N LEU A 64 16.03 1.06 3.80
CA LEU A 64 15.07 -0.04 3.58
C LEU A 64 15.78 -1.38 3.29
N ASN A 65 16.87 -1.36 2.53
CA ASN A 65 17.66 -2.56 2.22
C ASN A 65 18.46 -3.09 3.43
N SER A 66 18.62 -2.30 4.49
CA SER A 66 19.31 -2.73 5.71
C SER A 66 18.42 -3.51 6.67
N ILE A 67 17.09 -3.50 6.45
CA ILE A 67 16.13 -4.26 7.26
C ILE A 67 16.21 -5.74 6.86
N ASP A 68 16.27 -6.64 7.84
CA ASP A 68 16.20 -8.08 7.58
C ASP A 68 14.90 -8.41 6.80
N PRO A 69 14.96 -9.10 5.64
CA PRO A 69 13.77 -9.45 4.86
C PRO A 69 12.68 -10.16 5.67
N ALA A 70 13.06 -10.95 6.68
CA ALA A 70 12.13 -11.67 7.55
C ALA A 70 11.41 -10.76 8.56
N LYS A 71 11.92 -9.53 8.78
CA LYS A 71 11.36 -8.49 9.64
C LYS A 71 10.82 -7.28 8.86
N ASP A 72 10.96 -7.26 7.53
CA ASP A 72 10.41 -6.22 6.65
C ASP A 72 8.88 -6.37 6.50
N VAL A 73 8.15 -5.88 7.50
CA VAL A 73 6.69 -5.97 7.54
C VAL A 73 5.99 -5.01 6.58
N ASP A 74 6.72 -4.09 5.95
CA ASP A 74 6.20 -3.22 4.88
C ASP A 74 6.42 -3.80 3.48
N GLY A 75 7.16 -4.92 3.35
CA GLY A 75 7.33 -5.69 2.12
C GLY A 75 8.13 -4.98 1.01
N PHE A 76 8.92 -3.96 1.35
CA PHE A 76 9.68 -3.17 0.37
C PHE A 76 11.11 -3.66 0.14
N HIS A 77 11.60 -4.60 0.95
CA HIS A 77 12.91 -5.18 0.78
C HIS A 77 13.02 -5.89 -0.59
N PRO A 78 14.08 -5.68 -1.39
CA PRO A 78 14.22 -6.27 -2.72
C PRO A 78 14.04 -7.78 -2.79
N ILE A 79 14.44 -8.51 -1.73
CA ILE A 79 14.19 -9.95 -1.59
C ILE A 79 12.68 -10.25 -1.55
N ASN A 80 11.91 -9.56 -0.72
CA ASN A 80 10.46 -9.73 -0.65
C ASN A 80 9.78 -9.36 -1.97
N VAL A 81 10.24 -8.28 -2.62
CA VAL A 81 9.75 -7.88 -3.95
C VAL A 81 10.07 -8.95 -5.00
N GLY A 82 11.27 -9.52 -4.97
CA GLY A 82 11.70 -10.59 -5.88
C GLY A 82 10.89 -11.86 -5.69
N LEU A 83 10.70 -12.29 -4.44
CA LEU A 83 9.86 -13.44 -4.08
C LEU A 83 8.42 -13.25 -4.56
N LEU A 84 7.83 -12.07 -4.34
CA LEU A 84 6.50 -11.74 -4.85
C LEU A 84 6.43 -11.83 -6.38
N ALA A 85 7.46 -11.35 -7.08
CA ALA A 85 7.50 -11.34 -8.54
C ALA A 85 7.56 -12.75 -9.16
N ILE A 86 8.17 -13.71 -8.46
CA ILE A 86 8.25 -15.11 -8.92
C ILE A 86 7.12 -15.99 -8.36
N GLY A 87 6.17 -15.41 -7.60
CA GLY A 87 5.03 -16.14 -7.03
C GLY A 87 5.36 -16.95 -5.78
N GLU A 88 6.48 -16.67 -5.13
CA GLU A 88 6.92 -17.34 -3.89
C GLU A 88 6.39 -16.64 -2.64
N GLN A 89 6.51 -17.31 -1.49
CA GLN A 89 6.11 -16.73 -0.21
C GLN A 89 6.97 -15.51 0.15
N ALA A 90 6.36 -14.33 0.17
CA ALA A 90 7.01 -13.06 0.50
C ALA A 90 6.30 -12.35 1.67
N MET A 91 6.93 -11.30 2.21
CA MET A 91 6.16 -10.22 2.84
C MET A 91 5.63 -9.30 1.75
N VAL A 92 4.31 -9.14 1.68
CA VAL A 92 3.66 -8.34 0.64
C VAL A 92 3.46 -6.91 1.15
N PRO A 93 3.70 -5.88 0.31
CA PRO A 93 3.39 -4.51 0.66
C PRO A 93 1.98 -4.31 1.22
N CYS A 94 1.89 -3.61 2.35
CA CYS A 94 0.65 -3.51 3.14
C CYS A 94 -0.53 -2.94 2.34
N THR A 95 -0.28 -1.88 1.56
CA THR A 95 -1.33 -1.22 0.78
C THR A 95 -1.89 -2.11 -0.34
N PRO A 96 -1.06 -2.69 -1.24
CA PRO A 96 -1.51 -3.71 -2.20
C PRO A 96 -2.24 -4.89 -1.56
N LEU A 97 -1.74 -5.43 -0.44
CA LEU A 97 -2.40 -6.51 0.26
C LEU A 97 -3.80 -6.09 0.74
N GLY A 98 -3.92 -4.89 1.31
CA GLY A 98 -5.19 -4.32 1.74
C GLY A 98 -6.18 -4.13 0.59
N CYS A 99 -5.71 -3.62 -0.55
CA CYS A 99 -6.51 -3.52 -1.77
C CYS A 99 -7.00 -4.89 -2.25
N LEU A 100 -6.12 -5.90 -2.25
CA LEU A 100 -6.48 -7.26 -2.64
C LEU A 100 -7.56 -7.84 -1.71
N MET A 101 -7.42 -7.67 -0.39
CA MET A 101 -8.41 -8.14 0.58
C MET A 101 -9.78 -7.48 0.38
N LEU A 102 -9.81 -6.17 0.07
CA LEU A 102 -11.06 -5.47 -0.27
C LEU A 102 -11.70 -6.03 -1.55
N LEU A 103 -10.89 -6.27 -2.58
CA LEU A 103 -11.37 -6.85 -3.84
C LEU A 103 -11.91 -8.27 -3.65
N GLN A 104 -11.21 -9.12 -2.92
CA GLN A 104 -11.66 -10.48 -2.61
C GLN A 104 -12.95 -10.47 -1.80
N ASN A 105 -13.09 -9.55 -0.84
CA ASN A 105 -14.33 -9.39 -0.09
C ASN A 105 -15.50 -8.95 -0.99
N GLN A 106 -15.24 -8.08 -1.96
CA GLN A 106 -16.29 -7.55 -2.84
C GLN A 106 -16.69 -8.51 -3.97
N LEU A 107 -15.71 -9.13 -4.63
CA LEU A 107 -15.91 -9.89 -5.87
C LEU A 107 -15.92 -11.41 -5.67
N GLN A 108 -15.36 -11.91 -4.56
CA GLN A 108 -15.20 -13.33 -4.20
C GLN A 108 -14.28 -14.14 -5.15
N ASP A 109 -14.36 -13.92 -6.46
CA ASP A 109 -13.47 -14.46 -7.49
C ASP A 109 -13.00 -13.34 -8.43
N LEU A 110 -11.69 -13.28 -8.66
CA LEU A 110 -11.05 -12.30 -9.54
C LEU A 110 -10.58 -12.93 -10.86
N SER A 111 -10.74 -14.24 -11.03
CA SER A 111 -10.20 -15.00 -12.14
C SER A 111 -10.79 -14.52 -13.47
N GLY A 112 -9.93 -14.23 -14.44
CA GLY A 112 -10.31 -13.76 -15.77
C GLY A 112 -10.72 -12.28 -15.85
N ALA A 113 -10.82 -11.57 -14.74
CA ALA A 113 -11.15 -10.14 -14.74
C ALA A 113 -10.06 -9.30 -15.43
N ASN A 114 -10.47 -8.27 -16.18
CA ASN A 114 -9.54 -7.27 -16.71
C ASN A 114 -9.25 -6.23 -15.64
N ALA A 115 -8.05 -6.27 -15.08
CA ALA A 115 -7.64 -5.34 -14.03
C ALA A 115 -6.68 -4.28 -14.57
N LEU A 116 -7.00 -3.01 -14.34
CA LEU A 116 -6.13 -1.88 -14.64
C LEU A 116 -5.55 -1.32 -13.34
N VAL A 117 -4.22 -1.32 -13.23
CA VAL A 117 -3.52 -0.58 -12.18
C VAL A 117 -3.01 0.74 -12.76
N LEU A 118 -3.60 1.84 -12.34
CA LEU A 118 -3.22 3.18 -12.73
C LEU A 118 -2.15 3.71 -11.76
N GLY A 119 -0.88 3.52 -12.13
CA GLY A 119 0.27 3.83 -11.29
C GLY A 119 1.30 2.70 -11.32
N ARG A 120 2.60 3.05 -11.31
CA ARG A 120 3.72 2.09 -11.36
C ARG A 120 4.75 2.28 -10.27
N SER A 121 4.32 2.84 -9.13
CA SER A 121 5.19 3.01 -7.97
C SER A 121 5.68 1.66 -7.45
N ASN A 122 6.85 1.65 -6.82
CA ASN A 122 7.38 0.43 -6.18
C ASN A 122 6.57 0.04 -4.93
N ILE A 123 5.87 1.00 -4.32
CA ILE A 123 5.13 0.81 -3.06
C ILE A 123 3.70 0.31 -3.26
N VAL A 124 3.07 0.62 -4.40
CA VAL A 124 1.67 0.24 -4.67
C VAL A 124 1.50 -0.37 -6.05
N GLY A 125 1.81 0.38 -7.12
CA GLY A 125 1.41 0.00 -8.48
C GLY A 125 1.96 -1.35 -8.95
N LYS A 126 3.28 -1.53 -8.89
CA LYS A 126 3.92 -2.80 -9.29
C LYS A 126 3.49 -3.99 -8.43
N PRO A 127 3.57 -3.93 -7.08
CA PRO A 127 3.13 -5.06 -6.25
C PRO A 127 1.64 -5.37 -6.41
N MET A 128 0.77 -4.36 -6.57
CA MET A 128 -0.65 -4.60 -6.83
C MET A 128 -0.87 -5.38 -8.13
N ALA A 129 -0.15 -5.04 -9.19
CA ALA A 129 -0.24 -5.75 -10.47
C ALA A 129 0.17 -7.23 -10.34
N LEU A 130 1.23 -7.52 -9.58
CA LEU A 130 1.68 -8.90 -9.31
C LEU A 130 0.64 -9.68 -8.51
N LEU A 131 0.02 -9.05 -7.50
CA LEU A 131 -1.02 -9.69 -6.70
C LEU A 131 -2.26 -10.01 -7.54
N LEU A 132 -2.72 -9.08 -8.40
CA LEU A 132 -3.84 -9.33 -9.30
C LEU A 132 -3.53 -10.44 -10.32
N LEU A 133 -2.31 -10.46 -10.85
CA LEU A 133 -1.85 -11.53 -11.72
C LEU A 133 -1.89 -12.89 -11.01
N ALA A 134 -1.46 -12.95 -9.74
CA ALA A 134 -1.54 -14.15 -8.92
C ALA A 134 -2.97 -14.59 -8.59
N GLN A 135 -3.97 -13.71 -8.78
CA GLN A 135 -5.40 -14.03 -8.71
C GLN A 135 -6.02 -14.33 -10.09
N ASN A 136 -5.19 -14.66 -11.08
CA ASN A 136 -5.61 -14.99 -12.44
C ASN A 136 -6.32 -13.84 -13.20
N CYS A 137 -6.10 -12.58 -12.82
CA CYS A 137 -6.55 -11.44 -13.60
C CYS A 137 -5.71 -11.25 -14.87
N THR A 138 -6.32 -10.70 -15.92
CA THR A 138 -5.57 -10.07 -17.02
C THR A 138 -5.20 -8.65 -16.58
N VAL A 139 -3.91 -8.37 -16.38
CA VAL A 139 -3.46 -7.12 -15.75
C VAL A 139 -2.82 -6.16 -16.77
N THR A 140 -3.30 -4.92 -16.78
CA THR A 140 -2.65 -3.79 -17.48
C THR A 140 -2.11 -2.81 -16.44
N ILE A 141 -0.88 -2.33 -16.63
CA ILE A 141 -0.30 -1.25 -15.83
C ILE A 141 -0.27 0.02 -16.68
N ALA A 142 -1.03 1.03 -16.26
CA ALA A 142 -1.04 2.34 -16.88
C ALA A 142 -0.26 3.38 -16.05
N HIS A 143 0.22 4.43 -16.71
CA HIS A 143 1.05 5.47 -16.11
C HIS A 143 1.03 6.77 -16.94
N SER A 144 1.74 7.80 -16.50
CA SER A 144 1.76 9.13 -17.15
C SER A 144 2.16 9.16 -18.64
N ARG A 145 2.80 8.11 -19.15
CA ARG A 145 3.15 7.97 -20.58
C ARG A 145 2.22 7.03 -21.38
N THR A 146 1.19 6.49 -20.75
CA THR A 146 0.22 5.62 -21.42
C THR A 146 -0.65 6.49 -22.32
N ARG A 147 -0.84 6.07 -23.56
CA ARG A 147 -1.75 6.74 -24.50
C ARG A 147 -3.18 6.36 -24.19
N ASP A 148 -4.08 7.33 -24.29
CA ASP A 148 -5.51 7.17 -24.08
C ASP A 148 -5.86 6.45 -22.77
N LEU A 149 -5.45 7.07 -21.65
CA LEU A 149 -5.83 6.62 -20.31
C LEU A 149 -7.35 6.45 -20.12
N PRO A 150 -8.22 7.36 -20.59
CA PRO A 150 -9.67 7.16 -20.49
C PRO A 150 -10.11 5.81 -21.06
N GLU A 151 -9.64 5.47 -22.27
CA GLU A 151 -10.04 4.21 -22.89
C GLU A 151 -9.48 2.98 -22.19
N GLN A 152 -8.26 3.04 -21.63
CA GLN A 152 -7.76 1.95 -20.81
C GLN A 152 -8.65 1.71 -19.59
N CYS A 153 -9.09 2.78 -18.92
CA CYS A 153 -9.96 2.67 -17.75
C CYS A 153 -11.34 2.08 -18.10
N ARG A 154 -11.93 2.44 -19.26
CA ARG A 154 -13.26 1.95 -19.68
C ARG A 154 -13.30 0.46 -20.00
N ARG A 155 -12.15 -0.18 -20.16
CA ARG A 155 -12.04 -1.62 -20.45
C ARG A 155 -11.89 -2.45 -19.19
N ALA A 156 -11.62 -1.83 -18.04
CA ALA A 156 -11.29 -2.52 -16.81
C ALA A 156 -12.55 -2.93 -16.02
N ASP A 157 -12.60 -4.20 -15.62
CA ASP A 157 -13.55 -4.71 -14.63
C ASP A 157 -13.15 -4.28 -13.21
N ILE A 158 -11.83 -4.17 -12.98
CA ILE A 158 -11.23 -3.70 -11.74
C ILE A 158 -10.30 -2.53 -12.05
N LEU A 159 -10.53 -1.38 -11.43
CA LEU A 159 -9.66 -0.21 -11.54
C LEU A 159 -9.00 0.08 -10.19
N VAL A 160 -7.66 0.00 -10.12
CA VAL A 160 -6.90 0.45 -8.95
C VAL A 160 -6.20 1.77 -9.28
N ALA A 161 -6.69 2.87 -8.71
CA ALA A 161 -6.14 4.21 -8.89
C ALA A 161 -5.08 4.51 -7.81
N ALA A 162 -3.81 4.62 -8.22
CA ALA A 162 -2.66 4.85 -7.33
C ALA A 162 -1.65 5.82 -7.96
N VAL A 163 -2.15 6.96 -8.45
CA VAL A 163 -1.38 8.02 -9.12
C VAL A 163 -0.95 9.15 -8.19
N GLY A 164 -1.67 9.38 -7.09
CA GLY A 164 -1.43 10.50 -6.19
C GLY A 164 -1.73 11.84 -6.85
N ARG A 165 -2.86 11.93 -7.56
CA ARG A 165 -3.34 13.15 -8.21
C ARG A 165 -4.82 13.33 -7.92
N PRO A 166 -5.22 14.41 -7.22
CA PRO A 166 -6.59 14.57 -6.75
C PRO A 166 -7.58 14.56 -7.92
N GLN A 167 -8.61 13.71 -7.83
CA GLN A 167 -9.76 13.68 -8.74
C GLN A 167 -9.38 13.60 -10.23
N MET A 168 -8.27 12.93 -10.54
CA MET A 168 -7.78 12.76 -11.92
C MET A 168 -8.69 11.84 -12.74
N VAL A 169 -9.33 10.85 -12.12
CA VAL A 169 -10.18 9.86 -12.80
C VAL A 169 -11.65 10.26 -12.64
N PRO A 170 -12.27 10.90 -13.65
CA PRO A 170 -13.71 11.16 -13.66
C PRO A 170 -14.53 9.89 -13.95
N GLY A 171 -15.82 9.94 -13.64
CA GLY A 171 -16.75 8.81 -13.80
C GLY A 171 -16.87 8.27 -15.23
N ASP A 172 -16.70 9.10 -16.26
CA ASP A 172 -16.80 8.69 -17.68
C ASP A 172 -15.58 7.87 -18.17
N TRP A 173 -14.54 7.75 -17.34
CA TRP A 173 -13.44 6.82 -17.56
C TRP A 173 -13.75 5.42 -17.03
N ILE A 174 -14.75 5.28 -16.17
CA ILE A 174 -15.03 4.03 -15.46
C ILE A 174 -16.00 3.19 -16.29
N LYS A 175 -15.68 1.90 -16.45
CA LYS A 175 -16.61 0.94 -17.05
C LYS A 175 -17.85 0.80 -16.15
N PRO A 176 -19.09 0.89 -16.69
CA PRO A 176 -20.29 0.64 -15.91
C PRO A 176 -20.24 -0.71 -15.18
N GLY A 177 -20.47 -0.70 -13.88
CA GLY A 177 -20.41 -1.90 -13.02
C GLY A 177 -19.02 -2.31 -12.56
N ALA A 178 -17.94 -1.60 -12.91
CA ALA A 178 -16.59 -1.92 -12.45
C ALA A 178 -16.41 -1.72 -10.94
N THR A 179 -15.44 -2.44 -10.37
CA THR A 179 -14.99 -2.24 -8.99
C THR A 179 -13.77 -1.32 -8.96
N VAL A 180 -13.86 -0.23 -8.20
CA VAL A 180 -12.83 0.82 -8.15
C VAL A 180 -12.19 0.88 -6.76
N ILE A 181 -10.88 0.70 -6.71
CA ILE A 181 -10.06 0.91 -5.52
C ILE A 181 -9.29 2.22 -5.69
N ASP A 182 -9.67 3.23 -4.92
CA ASP A 182 -8.99 4.52 -4.83
C ASP A 182 -7.96 4.49 -3.69
N VAL A 183 -6.69 4.36 -4.08
CA VAL A 183 -5.54 4.31 -3.16
C VAL A 183 -5.01 5.72 -2.88
N GLY A 184 -5.35 6.70 -3.74
CA GLY A 184 -4.89 8.07 -3.63
C GLY A 184 -5.31 8.71 -2.32
N ILE A 185 -4.39 9.43 -1.68
CA ILE A 185 -4.73 10.28 -0.53
C ILE A 185 -4.10 11.65 -0.78
N ASN A 186 -4.92 12.56 -1.27
CA ASN A 186 -4.53 13.90 -1.66
C ASN A 186 -5.16 14.90 -0.69
N ARG A 187 -4.36 15.84 -0.16
CA ARG A 187 -4.87 16.95 0.66
C ARG A 187 -5.09 18.15 -0.23
N ILE A 188 -6.32 18.68 -0.21
CA ILE A 188 -6.69 19.90 -0.94
C ILE A 188 -7.27 20.93 0.02
N GLU A 189 -7.11 22.21 -0.33
CA GLU A 189 -7.75 23.32 0.37
C GLU A 189 -9.19 23.47 -0.11
N THR A 190 -10.09 23.77 0.82
CA THR A 190 -11.49 24.10 0.54
C THR A 190 -11.64 25.61 0.38
N GLU A 191 -12.73 26.04 -0.26
CA GLU A 191 -13.09 27.46 -0.40
C GLU A 191 -13.17 28.19 0.96
N THR A 192 -13.39 27.45 2.04
CA THR A 192 -13.42 27.94 3.42
C THR A 192 -12.04 28.01 4.11
N GLY A 193 -10.95 27.75 3.39
CA GLY A 193 -9.58 27.71 3.93
C GLY A 193 -9.28 26.49 4.81
N LYS A 194 -10.20 25.51 4.89
CA LYS A 194 -9.96 24.24 5.59
C LYS A 194 -9.28 23.26 4.63
N THR A 195 -8.71 22.18 5.17
CA THR A 195 -8.17 21.09 4.33
C THR A 195 -9.11 19.90 4.34
N ARG A 196 -9.29 19.26 3.18
CA ARG A 196 -10.00 17.98 3.03
C ARG A 196 -9.11 16.95 2.34
N LEU A 197 -9.36 15.68 2.62
CA LEU A 197 -8.74 14.58 1.90
C LEU A 197 -9.66 14.15 0.76
N VAL A 198 -9.08 13.95 -0.41
CA VAL A 198 -9.75 13.40 -1.60
C VAL A 198 -8.85 12.35 -2.24
N GLY A 199 -9.46 11.44 -2.97
CA GLY A 199 -8.76 10.38 -3.67
C GLY A 199 -8.26 10.79 -5.05
N ASP A 200 -7.76 9.81 -5.79
CA ASP A 200 -7.39 9.97 -7.20
C ASP A 200 -8.61 9.95 -8.13
N VAL A 201 -9.72 9.39 -7.66
CA VAL A 201 -10.99 9.28 -8.38
C VAL A 201 -11.91 10.41 -7.95
N ASP A 202 -12.60 11.01 -8.93
CA ASP A 202 -13.70 11.91 -8.63
C ASP A 202 -14.92 11.10 -8.17
N PHE A 203 -14.98 10.85 -6.85
CA PHE A 203 -15.97 9.96 -6.24
C PHE A 203 -17.41 10.28 -6.65
N ALA A 204 -17.77 11.57 -6.72
CA ALA A 204 -19.14 12.00 -7.01
C ALA A 204 -19.59 11.64 -8.44
N SER A 205 -18.69 11.70 -9.42
CA SER A 205 -19.00 11.27 -10.79
C SER A 205 -18.84 9.75 -10.98
N ALA A 206 -17.99 9.11 -10.19
CA ALA A 206 -17.69 7.68 -10.26
C ALA A 206 -18.74 6.77 -9.60
N GLU A 207 -19.25 7.16 -8.42
CA GLU A 207 -20.23 6.40 -7.63
C GLU A 207 -21.47 5.93 -8.44
N PRO A 208 -22.13 6.77 -9.26
CA PRO A 208 -23.29 6.32 -10.02
C PRO A 208 -22.96 5.37 -11.19
N VAL A 209 -21.69 5.21 -11.55
CA VAL A 209 -21.23 4.37 -12.68
C VAL A 209 -20.62 3.05 -12.20
N ALA A 210 -19.81 3.11 -11.14
CA ALA A 210 -19.13 1.97 -10.57
C ALA A 210 -20.12 0.98 -9.92
N GLY A 211 -19.84 -0.32 -10.00
CA GLY A 211 -20.56 -1.33 -9.23
C GLY A 211 -20.15 -1.33 -7.75
N ALA A 212 -18.91 -0.93 -7.47
CA ALA A 212 -18.40 -0.68 -6.13
C ALA A 212 -17.22 0.30 -6.19
N ILE A 213 -17.08 1.18 -5.20
CA ILE A 213 -15.98 2.14 -5.11
C ILE A 213 -15.56 2.39 -3.66
N THR A 214 -14.26 2.44 -3.39
CA THR A 214 -13.76 2.82 -2.07
C THR A 214 -13.77 4.33 -1.87
N PRO A 215 -14.26 4.85 -0.74
CA PRO A 215 -14.23 6.29 -0.46
C PRO A 215 -12.84 6.74 0.01
N VAL A 216 -12.54 8.03 -0.18
CA VAL A 216 -11.39 8.70 0.43
C VAL A 216 -11.87 9.94 1.17
N PRO A 217 -11.69 10.01 2.51
CA PRO A 217 -11.11 9.00 3.40
C PRO A 217 -12.03 7.80 3.67
N GLY A 218 -11.48 6.72 4.23
CA GLY A 218 -12.26 5.58 4.74
C GLY A 218 -12.11 4.26 3.98
N GLY A 219 -11.46 4.28 2.80
CA GLY A 219 -11.18 3.09 2.00
C GLY A 219 -9.89 2.37 2.38
N VAL A 220 -8.83 2.56 1.59
CA VAL A 220 -7.57 1.78 1.67
C VAL A 220 -6.73 2.12 2.91
N GLY A 221 -6.85 3.32 3.46
CA GLY A 221 -6.04 3.81 4.58
C GLY A 221 -6.07 2.91 5.82
N PRO A 222 -7.24 2.58 6.39
CA PRO A 222 -7.39 1.62 7.48
C PRO A 222 -6.81 0.23 7.16
N MET A 223 -7.01 -0.26 5.94
CA MET A 223 -6.51 -1.57 5.51
C MET A 223 -4.99 -1.63 5.54
N THR A 224 -4.30 -0.53 5.22
CA THR A 224 -2.83 -0.50 5.27
C THR A 224 -2.31 -0.76 6.69
N ILE A 225 -2.99 -0.27 7.73
CA ILE A 225 -2.59 -0.57 9.12
C ILE A 225 -2.96 -2.00 9.50
N ALA A 226 -4.15 -2.48 9.10
CA ALA A 226 -4.54 -3.87 9.34
C ALA A 226 -3.55 -4.86 8.72
N CYS A 227 -3.12 -4.62 7.48
CA CYS A 227 -2.14 -5.44 6.78
C CYS A 227 -0.73 -5.35 7.40
N LEU A 228 -0.35 -4.20 7.96
CA LEU A 228 0.91 -4.09 8.72
C LEU A 228 0.90 -5.03 9.94
N LEU A 229 -0.20 -5.06 10.70
CA LEU A 229 -0.34 -5.94 11.85
C LEU A 229 -0.39 -7.41 11.41
N HIS A 230 -1.10 -7.71 10.32
CA HIS A 230 -1.13 -9.03 9.70
C HIS A 230 0.26 -9.50 9.26
N ASN A 231 1.04 -8.65 8.60
CA ASN A 231 2.41 -8.94 8.21
C ASN A 231 3.31 -9.16 9.43
N THR A 232 3.12 -8.39 10.50
CA THR A 232 3.85 -8.59 11.76
C THR A 232 3.55 -9.96 12.37
N LEU A 233 2.28 -10.37 12.40
CA LEU A 233 1.90 -11.71 12.85
C LEU A 233 2.50 -12.80 11.95
N THR A 234 2.48 -12.60 10.63
CA THR A 234 3.09 -13.52 9.65
C THR A 234 4.60 -13.64 9.87
N ALA A 235 5.28 -12.52 10.14
CA ALA A 235 6.70 -12.48 10.44
C ALA A 235 7.02 -13.26 11.71
N THR A 236 6.26 -13.04 12.79
CA THR A 236 6.36 -13.82 14.03
C THR A 236 6.18 -15.32 13.75
N ARG A 237 5.12 -15.71 13.03
CA ARG A 237 4.86 -17.12 12.72
C ARG A 237 6.01 -17.77 11.96
N ARG A 238 6.55 -17.11 10.93
CA ARG A 238 7.69 -17.61 10.16
C ARG A 238 8.97 -17.73 11.01
N GLN A 239 9.29 -16.70 11.80
CA GLN A 239 10.48 -16.68 12.65
C GLN A 239 10.43 -17.74 13.77
N HIS A 240 9.23 -18.08 14.25
CA HIS A 240 9.03 -19.09 15.31
C HIS A 240 8.51 -20.45 14.79
N GLN A 241 8.44 -20.65 13.47
CA GLN A 241 7.96 -21.89 12.84
C GLN A 241 6.56 -22.32 13.31
N LEU A 242 5.67 -21.34 13.50
CA LEU A 242 4.29 -21.56 13.92
C LEU A 242 3.39 -21.76 12.69
N SER A 243 2.57 -22.81 12.71
CA SER A 243 1.64 -23.18 11.65
C SER A 243 0.55 -22.15 11.45
#